data_AF-A0A8D5FNR9-F1
#
_entry.id   AF-A0A8D5FNR9-F1
#
_cell.length_a   1.000
_cell.length_b   1.000
_cell.length_c   1.000
_cell.angle_alpha   90.00
_cell.angle_beta   90.00
_cell.angle_gamma   90.00
#
_symmetry.space_group_name_H-M   'P 1'
#
loop_
_entity.id
_entity.type
_entity.pdbx_description
1 polymer ?
#
loop_
_entity_poly.entity_id
_entity_poly.type
_entity_poly.pdbx_seq_one_letter_code
_entity_poly.pdbx_strand_id
1 'polypeptide(L)'
;MKVRTKIILVTGSLALIILGMFLVTWWVTNNQKNDGAIINMAGRQRMLSQKMTRELLEGVSADDGIEREKAFNASANSMRVFNTTLNSLMQGGRSPCLWRWITRKVFPAPPCRVRHCSFFRMFNLFGRSTGEKWRG
;
A
#
# COMPACT_ATOMS: atom_id res chain seq x y z
N MET A 1 -19.72 -47.59 33.22
CA MET A 1 -19.16 -46.29 33.68
C MET A 1 -20.19 -45.59 34.55
N LYS A 2 -19.81 -45.07 35.72
CA LYS A 2 -20.72 -44.35 36.63
C LYS A 2 -21.24 -43.08 35.92
N VAL A 3 -22.54 -42.77 36.11
CA VAL A 3 -23.22 -41.62 35.46
C VAL A 3 -22.47 -40.30 35.67
N ARG A 4 -21.86 -40.12 36.86
CA ARG A 4 -20.99 -38.99 37.19
C ARG A 4 -19.82 -38.81 36.21
N THR A 5 -19.17 -39.90 35.80
CA THR A 5 -18.05 -39.87 34.86
C THR A 5 -18.50 -39.46 33.45
N LYS A 6 -19.70 -39.86 33.01
CA LYS A 6 -20.25 -39.44 31.71
C LYS A 6 -20.53 -37.93 31.67
N ILE A 7 -21.10 -37.37 32.74
CA ILE A 7 -21.38 -35.93 32.84
C ILE A 7 -20.06 -35.14 32.80
N ILE A 8 -19.03 -35.55 33.56
CA ILE A 8 -17.73 -34.88 33.58
C ILE A 8 -17.06 -34.91 32.19
N LEU A 9 -17.15 -36.02 31.45
CA LEU A 9 -16.60 -36.13 30.10
C LEU A 9 -17.27 -35.17 29.12
N VAL A 10 -18.60 -35.05 29.17
CA VAL A 10 -19.36 -34.16 28.27
C VAL A 10 -19.12 -32.69 28.61
N THR A 11 -19.12 -32.32 29.90
CA THR A 11 -18.83 -30.94 30.31
C THR A 11 -17.37 -30.57 30.01
N GLY A 12 -16.44 -31.50 30.20
CA GLY A 12 -15.02 -31.30 29.91
C GLY A 12 -14.73 -31.12 28.42
N SER A 13 -15.38 -31.89 27.54
CA SER A 13 -15.21 -31.72 26.09
C SER A 13 -15.73 -30.36 25.61
N LEU A 14 -16.85 -29.89 26.17
CA LEU A 14 -17.40 -28.57 25.84
C LEU A 14 -16.46 -27.43 26.28
N ALA A 15 -15.88 -27.53 27.49
CA ALA A 15 -14.91 -26.55 27.98
C ALA A 15 -13.63 -26.53 27.14
N LEU A 16 -13.17 -27.70 26.68
CA LEU A 16 -11.98 -27.81 25.83
C LEU A 16 -12.17 -27.16 24.46
N ILE A 17 -13.37 -27.28 23.88
CA ILE A 17 -13.73 -26.58 22.63
C ILE A 17 -13.68 -25.06 22.83
N ILE A 18 -14.23 -24.55 23.93
CA ILE A 18 -14.22 -23.09 24.23
C ILE A 18 -12.79 -22.57 24.38
N LEU A 19 -11.92 -23.31 25.08
CA LEU A 19 -10.50 -22.97 25.21
C LEU A 19 -9.78 -22.98 23.85
N GLY A 20 -10.07 -23.96 22.99
CA GLY A 20 -9.54 -24.03 21.63
C GLY A 20 -9.90 -22.81 20.79
N MET A 21 -11.15 -22.35 20.84
CA MET A 21 -11.58 -21.14 20.13
C MET A 21 -10.84 -19.88 20.59
N PHE A 22 -10.55 -19.77 21.90
CA PHE A 22 -9.75 -18.67 22.44
C PHE A 22 -8.32 -18.67 21.88
N LEU A 23 -7.66 -19.83 21.83
CA LEU A 23 -6.31 -19.97 21.30
C LEU A 23 -6.25 -19.63 19.81
N VAL A 24 -7.21 -20.11 19.02
CA VAL A 24 -7.29 -19.80 17.59
C VAL A 24 -7.54 -18.30 17.37
N THR A 25 -8.45 -17.69 18.12
CA THR A 25 -8.74 -16.24 18.03
C THR A 25 -7.50 -15.41 18.36
N TRP A 26 -6.73 -15.81 19.37
CA TRP A 26 -5.51 -15.13 19.75
C TRP A 26 -4.41 -15.25 18.68
N TRP A 27 -4.28 -16.43 18.08
CA TRP A 27 -3.35 -16.68 16.97
C TRP A 27 -3.71 -15.88 15.72
N VAL A 28 -5.00 -15.86 15.33
CA VAL A 28 -5.50 -15.10 14.18
C VAL A 28 -5.30 -13.59 14.37
N THR A 29 -5.61 -13.07 15.57
CA THR A 29 -5.44 -11.64 15.87
C THR A 29 -3.98 -11.20 15.80
N ASN A 30 -3.03 -12.07 16.19
CA ASN A 30 -1.61 -11.73 16.10
C ASN A 30 -1.11 -11.64 14.66
N ASN A 31 -1.65 -12.47 13.76
CA ASN A 31 -1.29 -12.47 12.34
C ASN A 31 -1.90 -11.28 11.56
N GLN A 32 -3.04 -10.74 11.99
CA GLN A 32 -3.71 -9.60 11.33
C GLN A 32 -3.00 -8.24 11.52
N LYS A 33 -2.04 -8.12 12.46
CA LYS A 33 -1.33 -6.84 12.70
C LYS A 33 -0.50 -6.35 11.50
N ASN A 34 -0.10 -7.24 10.59
CA ASN A 34 0.68 -6.86 9.41
C ASN A 34 -0.17 -6.30 8.27
N ASP A 35 -1.44 -6.67 8.15
CA ASP A 35 -2.32 -6.21 7.06
C ASP A 35 -2.64 -4.70 7.18
N GLY A 36 -2.77 -4.20 8.41
CA GLY A 36 -2.94 -2.78 8.68
C GLY A 36 -1.78 -1.91 8.17
N ALA A 37 -0.57 -2.47 8.06
CA ALA A 37 0.58 -1.72 7.54
C ALA A 37 0.48 -1.49 6.03
N ILE A 38 -0.02 -2.47 5.27
CA ILE A 38 -0.18 -2.36 3.80
C ILE A 38 -1.26 -1.32 3.49
N ILE A 39 -2.38 -1.36 4.21
CA ILE A 39 -3.49 -0.41 4.05
C ILE A 39 -3.03 1.02 4.37
N ASN A 40 -2.29 1.23 5.47
CA ASN A 40 -1.78 2.54 5.86
C ASN A 40 -0.80 3.11 4.81
N MET A 41 0.05 2.26 4.22
CA MET A 41 0.93 2.69 3.12
C MET A 41 0.17 3.03 1.84
N ALA A 42 -0.84 2.23 1.47
CA ALA A 42 -1.70 2.55 0.33
C ALA A 42 -2.45 3.87 0.54
N GLY A 43 -2.90 4.15 1.77
CA GLY A 43 -3.46 5.46 2.15
C GLY A 43 -2.45 6.60 1.97
N ARG A 44 -1.20 6.41 2.40
CA ARG A 44 -0.11 7.38 2.24
C ARG A 44 0.23 7.65 0.77
N GLN A 45 0.14 6.65 -0.12
CA GLN A 45 0.34 6.85 -1.55
C GLN A 45 -0.66 7.86 -2.14
N ARG A 46 -1.93 7.85 -1.71
CA ARG A 46 -2.95 8.83 -2.12
C ARG A 46 -2.64 10.25 -1.62
N MET A 47 -2.15 10.36 -0.39
CA MET A 47 -1.71 11.65 0.15
C MET A 47 -0.48 12.16 -0.60
N LEU A 48 0.47 11.28 -0.92
CA LEU A 48 1.70 11.65 -1.63
C LEU A 48 1.42 12.10 -3.07
N SER A 49 0.45 11.47 -3.77
CA SER A 49 0.04 11.93 -5.10
C SER A 49 -0.57 13.33 -5.06
N GLN A 50 -1.42 13.62 -4.06
CA GLN A 50 -1.99 14.95 -3.88
C GLN A 50 -0.91 16.00 -3.55
N LYS A 51 0.06 15.64 -2.70
CA LYS A 51 1.18 16.51 -2.37
C LYS A 51 2.04 16.83 -3.60
N MET A 52 2.35 15.84 -4.44
CA MET A 52 3.09 16.06 -5.69
C MET A 52 2.34 17.00 -6.63
N THR A 53 1.02 16.83 -6.78
CA THR A 53 0.19 17.73 -7.60
C THR A 53 0.25 19.16 -7.06
N ARG A 54 0.19 19.33 -5.74
CA ARG A 54 0.29 20.66 -5.11
C ARG A 54 1.66 21.30 -5.35
N GLU A 55 2.75 20.57 -5.14
CA GLU A 55 4.12 21.07 -5.37
C GLU A 55 4.34 21.46 -6.84
N LEU A 56 3.78 20.69 -7.79
CA LEU A 56 3.83 21.04 -9.21
C LEU A 56 3.01 22.30 -9.52
N LEU A 57 1.81 22.43 -8.96
CA LEU A 57 0.96 23.60 -9.18
C LEU A 57 1.62 24.87 -8.62
N GLU A 58 2.20 24.79 -7.42
CA GLU A 58 2.96 25.87 -6.81
C GLU A 58 4.15 26.29 -7.69
N GLY A 59 4.86 25.33 -8.29
CA GLY A 59 5.96 25.64 -9.22
C GLY A 59 5.53 26.25 -10.55
N VAL A 60 4.33 25.92 -11.04
CA VAL A 60 3.77 26.53 -12.28
C VAL A 60 3.26 27.95 -12.03
N SER A 61 2.73 28.22 -10.84
CA SER A 61 2.24 29.54 -10.42
C SER A 61 3.32 30.47 -9.87
N ALA A 62 4.56 29.99 -9.70
CA ALA A 62 5.67 30.79 -9.22
C ALA A 62 6.20 31.75 -10.30
N ASP A 63 6.28 33.03 -9.94
CA ASP A 63 6.77 34.11 -10.81
C ASP A 63 8.32 34.20 -10.78
N ASP A 64 8.93 33.74 -9.68
CA ASP A 64 10.38 33.64 -9.50
C ASP A 64 10.92 32.29 -9.98
N GLY A 65 11.97 32.33 -10.81
CA GLY A 65 12.64 31.13 -11.33
C GLY A 65 13.25 30.24 -10.24
N ILE A 66 13.66 30.84 -9.11
CA ILE A 66 14.25 30.11 -7.98
C ILE A 66 13.18 29.29 -7.24
N GLU A 67 12.01 29.87 -6.98
CA GLU A 67 10.90 29.19 -6.31
C GLU A 67 10.30 28.07 -7.18
N ARG A 68 10.25 28.30 -8.50
CA ARG A 68 9.89 27.27 -9.47
C ARG A 68 10.86 26.09 -9.43
N GLU A 69 12.17 26.33 -9.45
CA GLU A 69 13.15 25.25 -9.38
C GLU A 69 13.07 24.45 -8.07
N LYS A 70 12.86 25.12 -6.93
CA LYS A 70 12.65 24.46 -5.64
C LYS A 70 11.41 23.56 -5.65
N ALA A 71 10.30 24.04 -6.20
CA ALA A 71 9.05 23.30 -6.29
C ALA A 71 9.19 22.06 -7.20
N PHE A 72 9.88 22.18 -8.34
CA PHE A 72 10.20 21.05 -9.21
C PHE A 72 11.11 20.02 -8.54
N ASN A 73 12.16 20.47 -7.84
CA ASN A 73 13.07 19.59 -7.10
C ASN A 73 12.37 18.87 -5.92
N ALA A 74 11.45 19.54 -5.23
CA ALA A 74 10.62 18.95 -4.19
C ALA A 74 9.70 17.86 -4.75
N SER A 75 9.01 18.16 -5.86
CA SER A 75 8.12 17.21 -6.54
C SER A 75 8.89 15.98 -7.08
N ALA A 76 10.08 16.19 -7.66
CA ALA A 76 10.93 15.10 -8.13
C ALA A 76 11.36 14.16 -6.99
N ASN A 77 11.66 14.70 -5.81
CA ASN A 77 11.95 13.91 -4.62
C ASN A 77 10.72 13.12 -4.13
N SER A 78 9.56 13.77 -4.08
CA SER A 78 8.28 13.14 -3.74
C SER A 78 7.95 11.98 -4.70
N MET A 79 8.20 12.15 -6.00
CA MET A 79 8.02 11.12 -7.03
C MET A 79 8.98 9.92 -6.84
N ARG A 80 10.23 10.18 -6.45
CA ARG A 80 11.18 9.11 -6.12
C ARG A 80 10.71 8.27 -4.94
N VAL A 81 10.21 8.90 -3.88
CA VAL A 81 9.66 8.22 -2.71
C VAL A 81 8.38 7.44 -3.09
N PHE A 82 7.52 8.00 -3.92
CA PHE A 82 6.32 7.33 -4.44
C PHE A 82 6.67 6.04 -5.19
N ASN A 83 7.52 6.14 -6.21
CA ASN A 83 7.90 5.00 -7.06
C ASN A 83 8.60 3.88 -6.28
N THR A 84 9.49 4.22 -5.34
CA THR A 84 10.17 3.20 -4.51
C THR A 84 9.20 2.48 -3.57
N THR A 85 8.21 3.20 -3.04
CA THR A 85 7.17 2.61 -2.20
C THR A 85 6.22 1.73 -3.01
N LEU A 86 5.80 2.19 -4.18
CA LEU A 86 4.93 1.44 -5.09
C LEU A 86 5.62 0.14 -5.56
N ASN A 87 6.89 0.22 -5.96
CA ASN A 87 7.66 -0.97 -6.34
C ASN A 87 7.79 -1.97 -5.19
N SER A 88 7.99 -1.50 -3.96
CA SER A 88 8.06 -2.37 -2.79
C SER A 88 6.71 -3.02 -2.44
N LEU A 89 5.60 -2.33 -2.71
CA LEU A 89 4.25 -2.91 -2.56
C LEU A 89 3.94 -3.93 -3.66
N MET A 90 4.42 -3.70 -4.89
CA MET A 90 4.15 -4.58 -6.04
C MET A 90 5.06 -5.81 -6.11
N GLN A 91 6.32 -5.68 -5.70
CA GLN A 91 7.34 -6.73 -5.87
C GLN A 91 7.80 -7.33 -4.53
N GLY A 92 7.38 -6.74 -3.40
CA GLY A 92 8.02 -6.97 -2.11
C GLY A 92 9.36 -6.24 -2.02
N GLY A 93 9.90 -6.11 -0.80
CA GLY A 93 11.20 -5.46 -0.57
C GLY A 93 11.15 -4.33 0.46
N ARG A 94 12.24 -3.57 0.56
CA ARG A 94 12.42 -2.51 1.56
C ARG A 94 11.85 -1.19 1.03
N SER A 95 10.77 -0.72 1.65
CA SER A 95 10.24 0.63 1.40
C SER A 95 10.52 1.56 2.57
N PRO A 96 10.75 2.87 2.31
CA PRO A 96 10.54 3.90 3.31
C PRO A 96 9.11 3.84 3.86
N CYS A 97 8.97 3.95 5.17
CA CYS A 97 7.67 3.97 5.84
C CYS A 97 7.06 5.39 5.90
N LEU A 98 7.89 6.40 5.62
CA LEU A 98 7.59 7.81 5.77
C LEU A 98 8.14 8.57 4.54
N TRP A 99 7.64 9.80 4.32
CA TRP A 99 8.19 10.74 3.34
C TRP A 99 9.67 11.09 3.60
N ARG A 100 10.18 10.78 4.79
CA ARG A 100 11.58 10.87 5.18
C ARG A 100 12.17 9.47 5.31
N TRP A 101 13.35 9.26 4.72
CA TRP A 101 14.07 7.97 4.61
C TRP A 101 14.53 7.32 5.94
N ILE A 102 13.95 7.71 7.08
CA ILE A 102 14.41 7.36 8.44
C ILE A 102 14.02 5.92 8.83
N THR A 103 12.85 5.44 8.38
CA THR A 103 12.35 4.11 8.76
C THR A 103 12.08 3.27 7.52
N ARG A 104 12.54 2.00 7.52
CA ARG A 104 12.30 1.03 6.43
C ARG A 104 11.49 -0.15 6.96
N LYS A 105 10.46 -0.56 6.21
CA LYS A 105 9.75 -1.83 6.42
C LYS A 105 10.04 -2.77 5.25
N VAL A 106 10.20 -4.06 5.56
CA VAL A 106 10.33 -5.14 4.58
C VAL A 106 8.94 -5.68 4.29
N PHE A 107 8.53 -5.63 3.02
CA PHE A 107 7.30 -6.26 2.55
C PHE A 107 7.61 -7.65 2.00
N PRO A 108 6.83 -8.69 2.37
CA PRO A 108 6.93 -9.99 1.72
C PRO A 108 6.56 -9.85 0.24
N ALA A 109 7.26 -10.57 -0.62
CA ALA A 109 6.91 -10.61 -2.04
C ALA A 109 5.50 -11.19 -2.20
N PRO A 110 4.63 -10.60 -3.03
CA PRO A 110 3.30 -11.15 -3.26
C PRO A 110 3.43 -12.57 -3.86
N PRO A 111 2.60 -13.53 -3.40
CA PRO A 111 2.53 -14.84 -4.02
C PRO A 111 1.97 -14.63 -5.44
N CYS A 112 2.85 -14.75 -6.43
CA CYS A 112 2.59 -14.53 -7.86
C CYS A 112 2.47 -13.05 -8.28
N ARG A 113 3.34 -12.68 -9.23
CA ARG A 113 3.32 -11.43 -9.99
C ARG A 113 1.95 -11.26 -10.65
N VAL A 114 1.11 -10.38 -10.10
CA VAL A 114 -0.16 -9.98 -10.71
C VAL A 114 0.17 -9.32 -12.05
N ARG A 115 0.22 -10.13 -13.11
CA ARG A 115 0.45 -9.67 -14.47
C ARG A 115 -0.85 -8.97 -14.89
N HIS A 116 -0.92 -7.67 -14.60
CA HIS A 116 -2.00 -6.77 -15.03
C HIS A 116 -1.90 -6.54 -16.56
N CYS A 117 -1.92 -7.62 -17.35
CA CYS A 117 -2.10 -7.57 -18.80
C CYS A 117 -3.61 -7.57 -19.06
N SER A 118 -4.21 -6.38 -19.24
CA SER A 118 -5.32 -6.14 -20.18
C SER A 118 -5.84 -4.70 -20.16
N PHE A 119 -5.65 -3.92 -19.08
CA PHE A 119 -6.30 -2.60 -18.98
C PHE A 119 -5.63 -1.48 -19.80
N PHE A 120 -4.36 -1.63 -20.21
CA PHE A 120 -3.65 -0.58 -20.97
C PHE A 120 -3.82 -0.68 -22.50
N ARG A 121 -4.60 -1.65 -23.02
CA ARG A 121 -4.86 -1.75 -24.46
C ARG A 121 -6.03 -0.89 -24.96
N MET A 122 -6.85 -0.34 -24.05
CA MET A 122 -8.00 0.50 -24.41
C MET A 122 -7.62 1.99 -24.60
N PHE A 123 -6.56 2.48 -23.94
CA PHE A 123 -6.15 3.89 -24.02
C PHE A 123 -5.33 4.22 -25.28
N ASN A 124 -4.75 3.22 -25.95
CA ASN A 124 -3.98 3.40 -27.19
C ASN A 124 -4.86 3.50 -28.46
N LEU A 125 -6.20 3.40 -28.34
CA LEU A 125 -7.13 3.63 -29.45
C LEU A 125 -7.72 5.05 -29.47
N PHE A 126 -7.47 5.88 -28.45
CA PHE A 126 -7.99 7.25 -28.36
C PHE A 126 -6.92 8.34 -28.60
N GLY A 127 -5.64 7.95 -28.80
CA GLY A 127 -4.50 8.87 -28.93
C GLY A 127 -3.97 9.11 -30.34
N ARG A 128 -4.70 8.72 -31.39
CA ARG A 128 -4.21 8.78 -32.80
C ARG A 128 -4.87 9.85 -33.68
N SER A 129 -5.50 10.88 -33.10
CA SER A 129 -6.25 11.90 -33.86
C SER A 129 -6.05 13.36 -33.42
N THR A 130 -4.90 13.73 -32.84
CA THR A 130 -4.52 15.15 -32.67
C THR A 130 -3.01 15.32 -32.76
N GLY A 131 -2.46 14.95 -33.91
CA GLY A 131 -1.11 15.30 -34.31
C GLY A 131 -1.16 16.19 -35.53
N GLU A 132 -1.43 17.49 -35.35
CA GLU A 132 -0.95 18.55 -36.23
C GLU A 132 -1.24 19.93 -35.64
N LYS A 133 -0.29 20.85 -35.86
CA LYS A 133 -0.45 22.31 -35.78
C LYS A 133 -0.23 22.99 -34.41
N TRP A 134 1.05 23.11 -34.01
CA TRP A 134 1.61 24.34 -33.44
C TRP A 134 3.10 24.45 -33.79
N ARG A 135 3.38 24.95 -34.99
CA ARG A 135 4.63 25.65 -35.35
C ARG A 135 4.28 26.63 -36.47
N GLY A 136 4.44 27.93 -36.19
CA GLY A 136 4.02 29.05 -37.02
C GLY A 136 3.43 30.13 -36.16
#